data_AF-A0A4D7B2V7-F1
#
_entry.id   AF-A0A4D7B2V7-F1
#
_cell.length_a   1.000
_cell.length_b   1.000
_cell.length_c   1.000
_cell.angle_alpha   90.00
_cell.angle_beta   90.00
_cell.angle_gamma   90.00
#
_symmetry.space_group_name_H-M   'P 1'
#
loop_
_entity.id
_entity.type
_entity.pdbx_description
1 polymer ?
#
loop_
_entity_poly.entity_id
_entity_poly.type
_entity_poly.pdbx_seq_one_letter_code
_entity_poly.pdbx_strand_id
1 'polypeptide(L)'
;MALSSPIARRTLMAGSLAALMSGLAGSAASAVGTAPAASGITLFKVIGPRDEIFIGVPDAELAGLGAGAQAELISRKIAAEGQVSLWRYAVQRRVDGALVMAPMAKVGVFAAGIVRIEPFTSVYPVVAPQP
;
A
#
# COMPACT_ATOMS: atom_id res chain seq x y z
N MET A 1 -86.67 12.31 -13.90
CA MET A 1 -87.15 11.64 -12.68
C MET A 1 -86.12 10.57 -12.30
N ALA A 2 -85.12 10.97 -11.53
CA ALA A 2 -84.02 10.11 -11.08
C ALA A 2 -84.24 9.80 -9.59
N LEU A 3 -84.29 8.51 -9.25
CA LEU A 3 -84.61 8.02 -7.90
C LEU A 3 -83.34 7.77 -7.08
N SER A 4 -83.46 8.20 -5.82
CA SER A 4 -82.60 8.14 -4.62
C SER A 4 -81.66 6.93 -4.37
N SER A 5 -80.45 7.26 -3.87
CA SER A 5 -79.68 6.78 -2.67
C SER A 5 -80.00 5.42 -2.00
N PRO A 6 -79.04 4.71 -1.31
CA PRO A 6 -78.21 5.27 -0.23
C PRO A 6 -76.80 4.67 0.04
N ILE A 7 -76.08 5.38 0.93
CA ILE A 7 -74.82 5.05 1.62
C ILE A 7 -74.94 3.81 2.54
N ALA A 8 -73.95 2.92 2.54
CA ALA A 8 -73.68 1.96 3.62
C ALA A 8 -72.17 1.66 3.73
N ARG A 9 -71.48 2.26 4.71
CA ARG A 9 -71.04 1.70 6.00
C ARG A 9 -69.75 0.85 5.97
N ARG A 10 -68.66 1.53 6.33
CA ARG A 10 -67.49 1.12 7.13
C ARG A 10 -67.35 -0.36 7.49
N THR A 11 -66.16 -0.92 7.23
CA THR A 11 -65.53 -1.88 8.14
C THR A 11 -64.05 -1.52 8.30
N LEU A 12 -63.70 -1.16 9.53
CA LEU A 12 -62.33 -1.00 10.02
C LEU A 12 -61.76 -2.40 10.26
N MET A 13 -60.51 -2.64 9.85
CA MET A 13 -59.66 -3.59 10.56
C MET A 13 -58.26 -3.00 10.69
N ALA A 14 -57.88 -2.83 11.96
CA ALA A 14 -56.60 -2.37 12.43
C ALA A 14 -55.55 -3.48 12.24
N GLY A 15 -54.36 -3.10 11.77
CA GLY A 15 -53.15 -3.91 11.86
C GLY A 15 -52.10 -3.12 12.61
N SER A 16 -51.84 -3.54 13.84
CA SER A 16 -50.93 -2.90 14.81
C SER A 16 -49.45 -3.15 14.49
N LEU A 17 -48.67 -2.08 14.63
CA LEU A 17 -47.44 -1.92 15.42
C LEU A 17 -46.32 -3.00 15.39
N ALA A 18 -45.16 -2.55 14.91
CA ALA A 18 -43.79 -2.79 15.39
C ALA A 18 -43.18 -4.21 15.38
N ALA A 19 -42.06 -4.34 14.67
CA ALA A 19 -40.93 -5.16 15.10
C ALA A 19 -39.59 -4.56 14.63
N LEU A 20 -38.85 -4.09 15.63
CA LEU A 20 -37.43 -3.75 15.76
C LEU A 20 -36.49 -3.86 14.55
N MET A 21 -35.88 -2.72 14.24
CA MET A 21 -34.54 -2.60 13.65
C MET A 21 -33.49 -3.23 14.60
N SER A 22 -32.90 -4.36 14.20
CA SER A 22 -31.72 -4.92 14.84
C SER A 22 -30.48 -4.61 14.00
N GLY A 23 -29.45 -4.09 14.67
CA GLY A 23 -28.37 -3.32 14.09
C GLY A 23 -27.42 -4.08 13.17
N LEU A 24 -26.99 -3.39 12.12
CA LEU A 24 -25.89 -3.79 11.26
C LEU A 24 -24.58 -3.19 11.82
N ALA A 25 -24.06 -3.77 12.91
CA ALA A 25 -22.70 -3.51 13.36
C ALA A 25 -21.77 -4.59 12.82
N GLY A 26 -21.55 -4.56 11.49
CA GLY A 26 -20.51 -5.35 10.86
C GLY A 26 -19.16 -4.72 11.18
N SER A 27 -18.40 -5.31 12.10
CA SER A 27 -16.98 -5.00 12.29
C SER A 27 -16.26 -5.11 10.95
N ALA A 28 -15.86 -3.98 10.38
CA ALA A 28 -14.83 -3.95 9.36
C ALA A 28 -13.52 -4.35 10.05
N ALA A 29 -13.26 -5.65 10.12
CA ALA A 29 -11.93 -6.14 10.40
C ALA A 29 -11.03 -5.56 9.32
N SER A 30 -10.15 -4.64 9.70
CA SER A 30 -9.07 -4.15 8.87
C SER A 30 -8.30 -5.37 8.38
N ALA A 31 -8.54 -5.76 7.13
CA ALA A 31 -7.67 -6.70 6.46
C ALA A 31 -6.31 -6.03 6.40
N VAL A 32 -5.42 -6.40 7.33
CA VAL A 32 -3.99 -6.22 7.15
C VAL A 32 -3.70 -7.01 5.89
N GLY A 33 -3.64 -6.31 4.75
CA GLY A 33 -3.25 -6.91 3.49
C GLY A 33 -1.87 -7.49 3.70
N THR A 34 -1.77 -8.82 3.75
CA THR A 34 -0.50 -9.53 3.56
C THR A 34 0.01 -9.10 2.19
N ALA A 35 0.93 -8.14 2.19
CA ALA A 35 1.70 -7.79 1.00
C ALA A 35 2.36 -9.09 0.50
N PRO A 36 2.36 -9.36 -0.81
CA PRO A 36 2.96 -10.58 -1.32
C PRO A 36 4.47 -10.55 -1.04
N ALA A 37 4.93 -11.55 -0.27
CA ALA A 37 6.34 -11.91 -0.13
C ALA A 37 6.76 -12.71 -1.37
N ALA A 38 8.00 -12.67 -1.87
CA ALA A 38 9.11 -11.77 -1.66
C ALA A 38 9.82 -11.76 -3.01
N SER A 39 9.98 -10.59 -3.65
CA SER A 39 10.72 -10.49 -4.90
C SER A 39 12.24 -10.64 -4.71
N GLY A 40 12.70 -11.12 -3.54
CA GLY A 40 14.11 -11.11 -3.15
C GLY A 40 14.70 -9.69 -3.12
N ILE A 41 13.84 -8.67 -3.05
CA ILE A 41 14.19 -7.25 -3.04
C ILE A 41 13.66 -6.66 -1.74
N THR A 42 14.56 -6.10 -0.94
CA THR A 42 14.20 -5.25 0.18
C THR A 42 14.17 -3.79 -0.28
N LEU A 43 13.10 -3.07 0.07
CA LEU A 43 12.93 -1.66 -0.29
C LEU A 43 13.32 -0.74 0.86
N PHE A 44 13.87 0.41 0.50
CA PHE A 44 14.16 1.50 1.42
C PHE A 44 13.63 2.81 0.85
N LYS A 45 13.30 3.73 1.75
CA LYS A 45 13.09 5.13 1.42
C LYS A 45 14.38 5.89 1.74
N VAL A 46 14.88 6.64 0.76
CA VAL A 46 15.95 7.61 0.95
C VAL A 46 15.32 8.99 1.01
N ILE A 47 15.54 9.69 2.11
CA ILE A 47 14.99 11.02 2.39
C ILE A 47 16.15 12.01 2.35
N GLY A 48 16.18 12.81 1.28
CA GLY A 48 17.13 13.87 1.09
C GLY A 48 16.55 15.25 1.40
N PRO A 49 17.35 16.32 1.29
CA PRO A 49 16.88 17.68 1.55
C PRO A 49 15.84 18.21 0.56
N ARG A 50 15.80 17.65 -0.67
CA ARG A 50 14.95 18.13 -1.77
C ARG A 50 13.85 17.17 -2.15
N ASP A 51 14.09 15.88 -1.97
CA ASP A 51 13.24 14.82 -2.48
C ASP A 51 13.35 13.54 -1.64
N GLU A 52 12.37 12.67 -1.87
CA GLU A 52 12.36 11.30 -1.37
C GLU A 52 12.31 10.35 -2.56
N ILE A 53 13.09 9.28 -2.50
CA ILE A 53 13.06 8.21 -3.48
C ILE A 53 12.92 6.86 -2.79
N PHE A 54 12.29 5.92 -3.48
CA PHE A 54 12.31 4.52 -3.09
C PHE A 54 13.40 3.80 -3.85
N ILE A 55 14.21 3.03 -3.15
CA ILE A 55 15.24 2.19 -3.72
C ILE A 55 14.96 0.73 -3.37
N GLY A 56 15.40 -0.18 -4.22
CA GLY A 56 15.36 -1.62 -3.95
C GLY A 56 16.75 -2.22 -4.04
N VAL A 57 17.06 -3.09 -3.07
CA VAL A 57 18.33 -3.80 -2.99
C VAL A 57 18.03 -5.30 -2.92
N PRO A 58 18.66 -6.14 -3.78
CA PRO A 58 18.54 -7.58 -3.66
C PRO A 58 18.99 -8.09 -2.30
N ASP A 59 18.27 -9.05 -1.73
CA ASP A 59 18.57 -9.60 -0.41
C ASP A 59 19.96 -10.25 -0.35
N ALA A 60 20.40 -10.85 -1.46
CA ALA A 60 21.75 -11.40 -1.61
C ALA A 60 22.84 -10.31 -1.57
N GLU A 61 22.57 -9.14 -2.15
CA GLU A 61 23.51 -8.01 -2.10
C GLU A 61 23.58 -7.45 -0.68
N LEU A 62 22.45 -7.31 0.01
CA LEU A 62 22.40 -6.89 1.42
C LEU A 62 23.15 -7.86 2.34
N ALA A 63 22.97 -9.16 2.14
CA ALA A 63 23.72 -10.18 2.89
C ALA A 63 25.24 -10.06 2.68
N GLY A 64 25.66 -9.66 1.48
CA GLY A 64 27.07 -9.39 1.16
C GLY A 64 27.67 -8.16 1.84
N LEU A 65 26.84 -7.24 2.37
CA LEU A 65 27.32 -6.05 3.08
C LEU A 65 27.72 -6.32 4.53
N GLY A 66 27.31 -7.47 5.09
CA GLY A 66 27.60 -7.90 6.46
C GLY A 66 26.37 -7.99 7.35
N ALA A 67 26.59 -8.05 8.67
CA ALA A 67 25.54 -8.20 9.68
C ALA A 67 25.09 -6.84 10.27
N GLY A 68 23.85 -6.80 10.76
CA GLY A 68 23.26 -5.63 11.43
C GLY A 68 22.05 -5.06 10.69
N ALA A 69 21.67 -3.83 11.04
CA ALA A 69 20.54 -3.15 10.40
C ALA A 69 20.86 -2.82 8.92
N GLN A 70 20.02 -3.26 8.00
CA GLN A 70 20.25 -3.13 6.55
C GLN A 70 20.38 -1.68 6.07
N ALA A 71 19.58 -0.76 6.63
CA ALA A 71 19.70 0.67 6.30
C ALA A 71 21.07 1.25 6.73
N GLU A 72 21.60 0.78 7.86
CA GLU A 72 22.92 1.19 8.35
C GLU A 72 24.04 0.59 7.48
N LEU A 73 23.88 -0.67 7.04
CA LEU A 73 24.80 -1.33 6.10
C LEU A 73 24.94 -0.54 4.80
N ILE A 74 23.81 -0.12 4.20
CA ILE A 74 23.80 0.72 2.99
C ILE A 74 24.48 2.07 3.26
N SER A 75 24.15 2.71 4.39
CA SER A 75 24.73 4.00 4.77
C SER A 75 26.24 3.94 4.92
N ARG A 76 26.77 2.88 5.54
CA ARG A 76 28.22 2.64 5.66
C ARG A 76 28.87 2.42 4.30
N LYS A 77 28.24 1.68 3.39
CA LYS A 77 28.74 1.49 2.02
C LYS A 77 28.84 2.83 1.28
N ILE A 78 27.79 3.65 1.34
CA ILE A 78 27.79 5.00 0.72
C ILE A 78 28.89 5.88 1.32
N ALA A 79 29.06 5.85 2.65
CA ALA A 79 30.12 6.62 3.31
C ALA A 79 31.52 6.17 2.91
N ALA A 80 31.73 4.86 2.71
CA ALA A 80 33.03 4.31 2.32
C ALA A 80 33.37 4.53 0.83
N GLU A 81 32.38 4.42 -0.05
CA GLU A 81 32.57 4.50 -1.51
C GLU A 81 32.28 5.89 -2.09
N GLY A 82 31.74 6.81 -1.29
CA GLY A 82 31.26 8.14 -1.68
C GLY A 82 29.91 8.12 -2.42
N GLN A 83 29.64 7.04 -3.16
CA GLN A 83 28.39 6.80 -3.88
C GLN A 83 28.10 5.30 -4.02
N VAL A 84 26.82 4.94 -4.18
CA VAL A 84 26.39 3.58 -4.55
C VAL A 84 25.34 3.66 -5.66
N SER A 85 25.43 2.78 -6.66
CA SER A 85 24.40 2.68 -7.71
C SER A 85 23.31 1.70 -7.30
N LEU A 86 22.07 2.19 -7.17
CA LEU A 86 20.91 1.41 -6.70
C LEU A 86 19.74 1.54 -7.65
N TRP A 87 18.88 0.52 -7.71
CA TRP A 87 17.64 0.62 -8.47
C TRP A 87 16.64 1.52 -7.76
N ARG A 88 16.17 2.57 -8.44
CA ARG A 88 15.01 3.36 -8.02
C ARG A 88 13.73 2.60 -8.38
N TYR A 89 12.80 2.58 -7.43
CA TYR A 89 11.49 1.96 -7.57
C TYR A 89 10.38 3.01 -7.57
N ALA A 90 9.29 2.68 -8.26
CA ALA A 90 8.07 3.47 -8.27
C ALA A 90 6.85 2.56 -8.47
N VAL A 91 5.67 3.05 -8.12
CA VAL A 91 4.42 2.37 -8.44
C VAL A 91 4.18 2.50 -9.94
N GLN A 92 3.96 1.36 -10.59
CA GLN A 92 3.67 1.27 -12.02
C GLN A 92 2.41 0.44 -12.25
N ARG A 93 1.73 0.70 -13.36
CA ARG A 93 0.61 -0.10 -13.83
C ARG A 93 1.12 -1.12 -14.84
N ARG A 94 0.90 -2.40 -14.58
CA ARG A 94 1.21 -3.49 -15.51
C ARG A 94 0.15 -3.56 -16.62
N VAL A 95 0.45 -4.27 -17.70
CA VAL A 95 -0.43 -4.57 -18.84
C VAL A 95 -1.80 -5.13 -18.42
N ASP A 96 -1.85 -5.95 -17.37
CA ASP A 96 -3.09 -6.50 -16.80
C ASP A 96 -3.90 -5.48 -15.97
N GLY A 97 -3.42 -4.24 -15.85
CA GLY A 97 -4.04 -3.17 -15.08
C GLY A 97 -3.64 -3.14 -13.60
N ALA A 98 -2.92 -4.14 -13.10
CA ALA A 98 -2.50 -4.23 -11.70
C ALA A 98 -1.43 -3.18 -11.35
N LEU A 99 -1.48 -2.67 -10.12
CA LEU A 99 -0.44 -1.80 -9.57
C LEU A 99 0.65 -2.61 -8.91
N VAL A 100 1.91 -2.31 -9.24
CA VAL A 100 3.11 -2.98 -8.72
C VAL A 100 4.17 -1.96 -8.35
N MET A 101 5.01 -2.29 -7.38
CA MET A 101 6.23 -1.53 -7.08
C MET A 101 7.35 -2.08 -7.95
N ALA A 102 7.72 -1.36 -9.00
CA ALA A 102 8.61 -1.85 -10.05
C ALA A 102 9.85 -0.95 -10.22
N PRO A 103 10.99 -1.53 -10.64
CA PRO A 103 12.20 -0.76 -10.90
C PRO A 103 11.98 0.18 -12.08
N MET A 104 12.54 1.38 -11.99
CA MET A 104 12.44 2.43 -12.99
C MET A 104 13.78 2.74 -13.65
N ALA A 105 14.84 2.90 -12.86
CA ALA A 105 16.19 3.20 -13.35
C ALA A 105 17.23 2.91 -12.26
N LYS A 106 18.49 2.63 -12.64
CA LYS A 106 19.61 2.75 -11.69
C LYS A 106 19.96 4.21 -11.45
N VAL A 107 20.18 4.58 -10.20
CA VAL A 107 20.56 5.93 -9.76
C VAL A 107 21.79 5.86 -8.87
N GLY A 108 22.65 6.87 -8.94
CA GLY A 108 23.72 7.07 -7.97
C GLY A 108 23.17 7.73 -6.72
N VAL A 109 23.38 7.10 -5.57
CA VAL A 109 23.06 7.66 -4.25
C VAL A 109 24.36 8.07 -3.58
N PHE A 110 24.46 9.35 -3.23
CA PHE A 110 25.67 9.98 -2.66
C PHE A 110 25.46 10.31 -1.19
N ALA A 111 26.55 10.37 -0.43
CA ALA A 111 26.53 11.04 0.87
C ALA A 111 26.38 12.56 0.67
N ALA A 112 25.29 13.16 1.13
CA ALA A 112 25.03 14.59 0.95
C ALA A 112 24.28 15.21 2.15
N GLY A 113 25.00 15.82 3.09
CA GLY A 113 24.38 16.45 4.28
C GLY A 113 23.66 15.44 5.17
N ILE A 114 22.59 15.88 5.85
CA ILE A 114 21.75 14.99 6.68
C ILE A 114 20.81 14.23 5.74
N VAL A 115 21.14 12.98 5.45
CA VAL A 115 20.32 12.02 4.70
C VAL A 115 19.82 10.95 5.66
N ARG A 116 18.59 10.48 5.47
CA ARG A 116 18.04 9.35 6.22
C ARG A 116 17.64 8.24 5.28
N ILE A 117 18.01 7.01 5.62
CA ILE A 117 17.60 5.80 4.92
C ILE A 117 16.72 5.00 5.87
N GLU A 118 15.50 4.72 5.47
CA GLU A 118 14.50 4.00 6.27
C GLU A 118 14.05 2.74 5.54
N PRO A 119 13.81 1.62 6.23
CA PRO A 119 13.12 0.48 5.65
C PRO A 119 11.74 0.89 5.12
N PHE A 120 11.35 0.35 3.95
CA PHE A 120 10.04 0.63 3.37
C PHE A 120 9.31 -0.67 3.03
N THR A 121 8.09 -0.83 3.53
CA THR A 121 7.21 -1.95 3.18
C THR A 121 6.16 -1.47 2.19
N SER A 122 6.22 -2.00 0.96
CA SER A 122 5.24 -1.69 -0.08
C SER A 122 3.92 -2.40 0.18
N VAL A 123 2.81 -1.69 -0.04
CA VAL A 123 1.46 -2.29 -0.10
C VAL A 123 1.18 -2.96 -1.46
N TYR A 124 1.97 -2.64 -2.47
CA TYR A 124 1.90 -3.25 -3.80
C TYR A 124 2.93 -4.38 -3.95
N PRO A 125 2.65 -5.40 -4.78
CA PRO A 125 3.62 -6.42 -5.12
C PRO A 125 4.92 -5.80 -5.66
N VAL A 126 6.05 -6.22 -5.12
CA VAL A 126 7.37 -5.75 -5.57
C VAL A 126 7.84 -6.64 -6.72
N VAL A 127 8.45 -6.04 -7.75
CA VAL A 127 8.96 -6.75 -8.93
C VAL A 127 10.49 -6.67 -8.96
N ALA A 128 11.15 -7.78 -9.26
CA ALA A 128 12.61 -7.79 -9.41
C ALA A 128 13.05 -7.03 -10.68
N PRO A 129 14.23 -6.36 -10.67
CA PRO A 129 14.80 -5.78 -11.88
C PRO A 129 15.09 -6.87 -12.91
N GLN A 130 14.83 -6.56 -14.17
CA GLN A 130 15.33 -7.37 -15.28
C GLN A 130 16.81 -7.04 -15.50
N PRO A 131 17.66 -8.03 -15.82
CA PRO A 131 19.08 -7.84 -16.09
C PRO A 131 19.35 -6.94 -17.31
#